data_AF-A0A842WU66-F1
#
_entry.id   AF-A0A842WU66-F1
#
_cell.length_a   1.000
_cell.length_b   1.000
_cell.length_c   1.000
_cell.angle_alpha   90.00
_cell.angle_beta   90.00
_cell.angle_gamma   90.00
#
_symmetry.space_group_name_H-M   'P 1'
#
loop_
_entity.id
_entity.type
_entity.pdbx_description
1 polymer ?
#
loop_
_entity_poly.entity_id
_entity_poly.type
_entity_poly.pdbx_seq_one_letter_code
_entity_poly.pdbx_strand_id
1 'polypeptide(L)' 'MLQIIVETLYIYFAAAFILFGMMAFGWLIIHVEHGRHLSLPRVIMSGIFAAIFLGFGLHFLLLSFIL' A
#
# COMPACT_ATOMS: atom_id res chain seq x y z
N MET A 1 -23.36 17.32 2.37
CA MET A 1 -23.27 16.22 3.37
C MET A 1 -22.45 15.04 2.88
N LEU A 2 -22.72 14.46 1.70
CA LEU A 2 -21.97 13.30 1.20
C LEU A 2 -20.44 13.55 1.11
N GLN A 3 -20.04 14.74 0.67
CA GLN A 3 -18.62 15.13 0.58
C GLN A 3 -17.89 15.02 1.93
N ILE A 4 -18.45 15.62 3.00
CA ILE A 4 -17.87 15.59 4.36
C ILE A 4 -17.71 14.15 4.88
N ILE A 5 -18.67 13.28 4.56
CA ILE A 5 -18.60 11.85 4.93
C ILE A 5 -17.44 11.17 4.18
N VAL A 6 -17.25 11.43 2.89
CA VAL A 6 -16.15 10.85 2.12
C VAL A 6 -14.79 11.37 2.61
N GLU A 7 -14.70 12.65 2.92
CA GLU A 7 -13.48 13.30 3.37
C GLU A 7 -12.99 12.76 4.71
N THR A 8 -13.92 12.52 5.65
CA THR A 8 -13.61 11.87 6.94
C THR A 8 -13.17 10.41 6.80
N LEU A 9 -13.46 9.75 5.66
CA LEU A 9 -13.01 8.39 5.40
C LEU A 9 -11.56 8.29 4.90
N TYR A 10 -10.97 9.38 4.42
CA TYR A 10 -9.62 9.35 3.83
C TYR A 10 -8.55 8.84 4.80
N ILE A 11 -8.65 9.17 6.09
CA ILE A 11 -7.69 8.68 7.08
C ILE A 11 -7.76 7.15 7.26
N TYR A 12 -8.96 6.57 7.18
CA TYR A 12 -9.16 5.12 7.28
C TYR A 12 -8.69 4.40 6.02
N PHE A 13 -8.95 4.99 4.83
CA PHE A 13 -8.40 4.47 3.58
C PHE A 13 -6.88 4.54 3.55
N ALA A 14 -6.29 5.64 4.01
CA ALA A 14 -4.84 5.78 4.15
C ALA A 14 -4.24 4.67 5.01
N ALA A 15 -4.81 4.45 6.21
CA ALA A 15 -4.35 3.40 7.12
C ALA A 15 -4.44 2.00 6.48
N ALA A 16 -5.57 1.67 5.84
CA ALA A 16 -5.74 0.38 5.18
C ALA A 16 -4.73 0.16 4.05
N PHE A 17 -4.55 1.14 3.18
CA PHE A 17 -3.63 1.05 2.05
C PHE A 17 -2.16 1.01 2.50
N ILE A 18 -1.77 1.79 3.51
CA ILE A 18 -0.41 1.73 4.07
C ILE A 18 -0.13 0.34 4.67
N LEU A 19 -1.07 -0.24 5.44
CA LEU A 19 -0.92 -1.58 5.99
C LEU A 19 -0.75 -2.65 4.91
N PHE A 20 -1.60 -2.63 3.87
CA PHE A 20 -1.45 -3.55 2.74
C PHE A 20 -0.15 -3.33 1.97
N GLY A 21 0.29 -2.07 1.83
CA GLY A 21 1.56 -1.72 1.21
C GLY A 21 2.76 -2.26 1.97
N MET A 22 2.76 -2.13 3.31
CA MET A 22 3.78 -2.71 4.18
C MET A 22 3.79 -4.24 4.11
N MET A 23 2.63 -4.89 4.08
CA MET A 23 2.54 -6.34 3.87
C MET A 23 3.12 -6.76 2.52
N ALA A 24 2.79 -6.07 1.44
CA ALA A 24 3.33 -6.35 0.11
C ALA A 24 4.86 -6.14 0.06
N PHE A 25 5.38 -5.14 0.77
CA PHE A 25 6.82 -4.91 0.91
C PHE A 25 7.51 -6.03 1.72
N GLY A 26 6.89 -6.49 2.81
CA GLY A 26 7.36 -7.67 3.55
C GLY A 26 7.36 -8.92 2.67
N TRP A 27 6.35 -9.09 1.84
CA TRP A 27 6.28 -10.19 0.88
C TRP A 27 7.39 -10.13 -0.19
N LEU A 28 7.76 -8.92 -0.63
CA LEU A 28 8.91 -8.72 -1.51
C LEU A 28 10.22 -9.17 -0.84
N ILE A 29 10.45 -8.74 0.40
CA ILE A 29 11.65 -9.12 1.18
C ILE A 29 11.76 -10.64 1.29
N ILE A 30 10.66 -11.32 1.63
CA ILE A 30 10.64 -12.79 1.73
C ILE A 30 11.05 -13.44 0.40
N HIS A 31 10.54 -12.98 -0.73
CA HIS A 31 10.88 -13.56 -2.03
C HIS A 31 12.32 -13.27 -2.47
N VAL A 32 12.86 -12.11 -2.10
CA VAL A 32 14.23 -11.71 -2.44
C VAL A 32 15.25 -12.44 -1.56
N GLU A 33 15.01 -12.54 -0.25
CA GLU A 33 15.99 -13.09 0.70
C GLU A 33 15.87 -14.61 0.90
N HIS A 34 14.66 -15.16 0.94
CA HIS A 34 14.43 -16.57 1.30
C HIS A 34 14.13 -17.48 0.08
N GLY A 35 14.21 -16.95 -1.13
CA GLY A 35 13.88 -17.68 -2.36
C GLY A 35 14.98 -18.64 -2.83
N ARG A 36 14.94 -19.92 -2.43
CA ARG A 36 15.71 -21.00 -3.09
C ARG A 36 15.38 -21.15 -4.59
N HIS A 37 14.19 -20.69 -4.99
CA HIS A 37 13.77 -20.55 -6.38
C HIS A 37 13.17 -19.15 -6.54
N LEU A 38 14.00 -18.21 -6.98
CA LEU A 38 13.63 -16.83 -7.19
C LEU A 38 12.61 -16.76 -8.34
N SER A 39 11.32 -16.76 -8.01
CA SER A 39 10.26 -16.61 -8.99
C SER A 39 10.16 -15.13 -9.35
N LEU A 40 10.90 -14.72 -10.39
CA LEU A 40 10.92 -13.35 -10.92
C LEU A 40 9.52 -12.71 -11.03
N PRO A 41 8.47 -13.41 -11.51
CA PRO A 41 7.13 -12.83 -11.57
C PRO A 41 6.58 -12.43 -10.19
N ARG A 42 6.86 -13.19 -9.14
CA ARG A 42 6.35 -12.90 -7.79
C ARG A 42 7.04 -11.69 -7.18
N VAL A 43 8.35 -11.56 -7.39
CA VAL A 43 9.13 -10.40 -6.95
C VAL A 43 8.58 -9.13 -7.61
N ILE A 44 8.39 -9.16 -8.93
CA ILE A 44 7.82 -8.03 -9.69
C ILE A 44 6.42 -7.69 -9.18
N MET A 45 5.54 -8.68 -9.02
CA MET A 45 4.18 -8.45 -8.53
C MET A 45 4.16 -7.89 -7.11
N SER A 46 4.98 -8.40 -6.19
CA SER A 46 5.07 -7.85 -4.83
C SER A 46 5.57 -6.40 -4.83
N GLY A 47 6.53 -6.06 -5.69
CA GLY A 47 7.00 -4.69 -5.85
C GLY A 47 5.93 -3.76 -6.40
N ILE A 48 5.20 -4.18 -7.44
CA ILE A 48 4.08 -3.42 -8.03
C ILE A 48 2.99 -3.19 -6.99
N PHE A 49 2.55 -4.24 -6.27
CA PHE A 49 1.53 -4.09 -5.25
C PHE A 49 1.99 -3.17 -4.12
N ALA A 50 3.24 -3.30 -3.66
CA ALA A 50 3.76 -2.41 -2.62
C ALA A 50 3.77 -0.95 -3.09
N ALA A 51 4.21 -0.67 -4.32
CA ALA A 51 4.22 0.68 -4.87
C ALA A 51 2.81 1.27 -5.01
N ILE A 52 1.85 0.48 -5.51
CA ILE A 52 0.44 0.91 -5.64
C ILE A 52 -0.15 1.20 -4.26
N PHE A 53 -0.08 0.25 -3.33
CA PHE A 53 -0.70 0.39 -2.02
C PHE A 53 -0.07 1.50 -1.19
N LEU A 54 1.26 1.60 -1.15
CA LEU A 54 1.93 2.70 -0.45
C LEU A 54 1.68 4.05 -1.14
N GLY A 55 1.71 4.10 -2.47
CA GLY A 55 1.45 5.32 -3.24
C GLY A 55 0.05 5.88 -2.96
N PHE A 56 -0.99 5.05 -3.06
CA PHE A 56 -2.36 5.46 -2.73
C PHE A 56 -2.54 5.71 -1.24
N GLY A 57 -1.91 4.92 -0.37
CA GLY A 57 -1.97 5.11 1.08
C GLY A 57 -1.41 6.47 1.51
N LEU A 58 -0.25 6.84 0.97
CA LEU A 58 0.35 8.17 1.18
C LEU A 58 -0.51 9.27 0.56
N HIS A 59 -1.09 9.04 -0.63
CA HIS A 59 -1.98 10.01 -1.26
C HIS A 59 -3.22 10.31 -0.40
N PHE A 60 -3.92 9.28 0.10
CA PHE A 60 -5.06 9.45 1.00
C PHE A 60 -4.66 10.08 2.34
N LEU A 61 -3.46 9.75 2.85
CA LEU A 61 -2.93 10.37 4.06
C LEU A 61 -2.76 11.89 3.86
N LEU A 62 -2.16 12.30 2.74
CA LEU A 62 -2.00 13.72 2.42
C LEU A 62 -3.35 14.42 2.24
N LEU A 63 -4.30 13.78 1.58
CA LEU A 63 -5.66 14.31 1.47
C LEU A 63 -6.33 14.49 2.83
N SER A 64 -6.04 13.63 3.80
CA SER A 64 -6.61 13.73 5.15
C SER A 64 -6.09 14.91 5.98
N PHE A 65 -4.97 15.53 5.60
CA PHE A 65 -4.40 16.69 6.30
C PHE A 65 -4.72 18.04 5.64
N ILE A 66 -5.11 18.03 4.37
CA ILE A 66 -5.47 19.24 3.62
C ILE A 66 -6.93 19.66 3.90
N LEU A 67 -7.67 18.81 4.60
CA LEU A 67 -9.07 18.95 5.00
C LEU A 67 -9.22 19.33 6.47
#